data_AF-A0A3R6KIB1-F1
#
_entry.id   AF-A0A3R6KIB1-F1
#
_cell.length_a   1.000
_cell.length_b   1.000
_cell.length_c   1.000
_cell.angle_alpha   90.00
_cell.angle_beta   90.00
_cell.angle_gamma   90.00
#
_symmetry.space_group_name_H-M   'P 1'
#
loop_
_entity.id
_entity.type
_entity.pdbx_description
1 polymer ?
#
loop_
_entity_poly.entity_id
_entity_poly.type
_entity_poly.pdbx_seq_one_letter_code
_entity_poly.pdbx_strand_id
1 'polypeptide(L)'
;MSERISRKSLTNSQNKEEDGLARLFLMTFFHINGIRQKEREEKYIMSNIWNYFGMGGKHYWCNKANTMRFYNAVMQGRKFLIFDLETTGLKKNADVIVEFSAVVIEKVGQFYQKTDEIEQYIKPPFTMTDEVIAIHGITNEFLEDKPEERDAWPVVKGFFEKHKDAVISGYNVGFDIKFMTAYAGRMKESFEPEEVVDIFGIVKENIFADEHDGCRKLSHILGILYPGKTYQFHNASDDILATWDVGVGVLKKFLESKPVLEESKHKAQISSYQYWKAGRTQRIYVTLRFSENFYEVYYDIYSSCWVCEDDKNNEFNIFEWVDMNDVENKLTKIAESKGKDKFRLLRDKDNWRSWKNIA
;
A
#
# COMPACT_ATOMS: atom_id res chain seq x y z
N MET A 1 -0.25 64.53 -6.89
CA MET A 1 -1.61 64.21 -7.41
C MET A 1 -1.49 63.01 -8.35
N SER A 2 -1.50 61.79 -7.82
CA SER A 2 -1.81 60.54 -8.53
C SER A 2 -1.70 59.37 -7.54
N GLU A 3 -2.82 58.98 -6.93
CA GLU A 3 -2.91 57.67 -6.26
C GLU A 3 -3.51 56.67 -7.24
N ARG A 4 -2.75 55.61 -7.50
CA ARG A 4 -3.12 54.46 -8.33
C ARG A 4 -4.05 53.54 -7.54
N ILE A 5 -5.15 53.22 -8.19
CA ILE A 5 -6.24 52.35 -7.76
C ILE A 5 -5.75 50.90 -7.55
N SER A 6 -6.15 50.36 -6.40
CA SER A 6 -6.46 48.96 -6.05
C SER A 6 -6.05 47.84 -7.03
N ARG A 7 -5.07 47.03 -6.60
CA ARG A 7 -4.90 45.62 -6.98
C ARG A 7 -4.85 44.76 -5.71
N LYS A 8 -5.98 44.70 -4.99
CA LYS A 8 -6.27 43.64 -4.01
C LYS A 8 -7.62 43.05 -4.42
N SER A 9 -7.64 41.83 -5.00
CA SER A 9 -8.81 40.90 -4.95
C SER A 9 -8.84 39.73 -5.96
N LEU A 10 -7.78 39.31 -6.66
CA LEU A 10 -7.94 38.30 -7.74
C LEU A 10 -6.98 37.09 -7.76
N THR A 11 -6.09 36.92 -6.80
CA THR A 11 -5.10 35.81 -6.84
C THR A 11 -5.32 34.69 -5.81
N ASN A 12 -6.38 34.75 -4.98
CA ASN A 12 -6.64 33.76 -3.92
C ASN A 12 -7.80 32.79 -4.21
N SER A 13 -8.54 32.94 -5.32
CA SER A 13 -9.62 32.01 -5.69
C SER A 13 -9.15 30.91 -6.64
N GLN A 14 -8.19 31.19 -7.53
CA GLN A 14 -7.69 30.20 -8.49
C GLN A 14 -6.84 29.09 -7.85
N ASN A 15 -6.02 29.41 -6.83
CA ASN A 15 -5.23 28.40 -6.13
C ASN A 15 -6.08 27.45 -5.25
N LYS A 16 -7.25 27.91 -4.78
CA LYS A 16 -8.19 27.04 -4.04
C LYS A 16 -8.98 26.09 -4.95
N GLU A 17 -9.19 26.44 -6.22
CA GLU A 17 -9.79 25.53 -7.20
C GLU A 17 -8.79 24.46 -7.66
N GLU A 18 -7.50 24.77 -7.77
CA GLU A 18 -6.46 23.77 -8.12
C GLU A 18 -6.08 22.82 -6.98
N ASP A 19 -6.18 23.24 -5.72
CA ASP A 19 -6.04 22.36 -4.55
C ASP A 19 -7.16 21.30 -4.49
N GLY A 20 -8.33 21.59 -5.06
CA GLY A 20 -9.45 20.65 -5.17
C GLY A 20 -9.30 19.57 -6.24
N LEU A 21 -8.32 19.67 -7.15
CA LEU A 21 -8.22 18.80 -8.34
C LEU A 21 -7.57 17.43 -8.09
N ALA A 22 -6.96 17.19 -6.91
CA ALA A 22 -6.59 15.83 -6.51
C ALA A 22 -7.78 15.04 -5.93
N ARG A 23 -8.80 15.75 -5.42
CA ARG A 23 -9.98 15.15 -4.76
C ARG A 23 -11.08 14.71 -5.71
N LEU A 24 -10.95 14.95 -7.00
CA LEU A 24 -12.07 14.83 -7.91
C LEU A 24 -11.50 14.54 -9.30
N PHE A 25 -11.52 13.27 -9.74
CA PHE A 25 -11.60 12.81 -11.15
C PHE A 25 -11.11 11.35 -11.27
N LEU A 26 -11.76 10.42 -10.56
CA LEU A 26 -11.54 9.00 -10.83
C LEU A 26 -12.20 8.61 -12.18
N MET A 27 -13.45 9.02 -12.43
CA MET A 27 -14.22 8.40 -13.53
C MET A 27 -13.98 8.95 -14.94
N THR A 28 -13.55 10.19 -15.11
CA THR A 28 -13.21 10.69 -16.46
C THR A 28 -11.99 9.95 -17.02
N PHE A 29 -11.05 9.54 -16.15
CA PHE A 29 -9.92 8.69 -16.52
C PHE A 29 -10.35 7.26 -16.87
N PHE A 30 -11.28 6.67 -16.11
CA PHE A 30 -11.84 5.35 -16.42
C PHE A 30 -12.66 5.32 -17.71
N HIS A 31 -13.32 6.44 -18.08
CA HIS A 31 -14.08 6.55 -19.32
C HIS A 31 -13.19 6.72 -20.56
N ILE A 32 -12.07 7.45 -20.45
CA ILE A 32 -11.19 7.77 -21.59
C ILE A 32 -10.35 6.56 -22.04
N ASN A 33 -10.00 5.63 -21.14
CA ASN A 33 -9.15 4.48 -21.47
C ASN A 33 -9.92 3.19 -21.87
N GLY A 34 -11.22 3.27 -22.16
CA GLY A 34 -11.88 2.22 -22.94
C GLY A 34 -11.91 0.82 -22.32
N ILE A 35 -11.89 0.67 -20.99
CA ILE A 35 -12.25 -0.62 -20.37
C ILE A 35 -13.77 -0.72 -20.35
N ARG A 36 -14.40 -0.91 -21.51
CA ARG A 36 -15.72 -1.53 -21.60
C ARG A 36 -15.55 -3.02 -21.37
N GLN A 37 -15.27 -3.45 -20.15
CA GLN A 37 -15.51 -4.85 -19.78
C GLN A 37 -16.94 -4.95 -19.25
N LYS A 38 -17.86 -5.23 -20.18
CA LYS A 38 -19.10 -5.90 -19.83
C LYS A 38 -18.75 -7.17 -19.05
N GLU A 39 -19.30 -7.30 -17.85
CA GLU A 39 -19.62 -8.58 -17.20
C GLU A 39 -18.46 -9.58 -17.03
N ARG A 40 -17.35 -9.21 -16.35
CA ARG A 40 -16.42 -10.22 -15.80
C ARG A 40 -15.98 -9.86 -14.38
N GLU A 41 -16.67 -10.45 -13.42
CA GLU A 41 -16.49 -10.31 -11.99
C GLU A 41 -15.17 -10.93 -11.46
N GLU A 42 -14.52 -10.18 -10.58
CA GLU A 42 -13.88 -10.61 -9.31
C GLU A 42 -12.65 -11.53 -9.23
N LYS A 43 -12.04 -12.06 -10.31
CA LYS A 43 -10.94 -13.05 -10.10
C LYS A 43 -9.57 -12.80 -10.71
N TYR A 44 -9.33 -11.66 -11.35
CA TYR A 44 -8.14 -11.50 -12.18
C TYR A 44 -7.05 -10.63 -11.54
N ILE A 45 -5.84 -11.17 -11.40
CA ILE A 45 -4.64 -10.41 -11.02
C ILE A 45 -4.02 -9.84 -12.29
N MET A 46 -3.98 -8.51 -12.37
CA MET A 46 -3.29 -7.77 -13.42
C MET A 46 -1.83 -7.54 -13.02
N SER A 47 -0.92 -7.48 -13.98
CA SER A 47 0.49 -7.12 -13.76
C SER A 47 0.86 -5.91 -14.59
N ASN A 48 1.76 -5.07 -14.11
CA ASN A 48 2.55 -4.23 -14.98
C ASN A 48 4.01 -4.63 -14.84
N ILE A 49 4.71 -4.66 -15.95
CA ILE A 49 6.12 -4.97 -16.01
C ILE A 49 6.82 -3.64 -16.20
N TRP A 50 7.71 -3.33 -15.27
CA TRP A 50 8.50 -2.11 -15.35
C TRP A 50 9.81 -2.43 -16.04
N ASN A 51 9.98 -1.85 -17.24
CA ASN A 51 11.21 -1.90 -18.01
C ASN A 51 12.06 -0.68 -17.63
N TYR A 52 13.16 -0.90 -16.92
CA TYR A 52 14.09 0.17 -16.58
C TYR A 52 15.40 -0.01 -17.34
N PHE A 53 15.56 0.76 -18.41
CA PHE A 53 16.76 0.77 -19.26
C PHE A 53 17.95 1.54 -18.63
N GLY A 54 17.75 2.24 -17.49
CA GLY A 54 18.70 3.23 -16.97
C GLY A 54 19.81 2.72 -16.04
N MET A 55 19.67 1.55 -15.39
CA MET A 55 20.66 1.02 -14.41
C MET A 55 20.95 -0.47 -14.62
N GLY A 56 21.45 -0.81 -15.82
CA GLY A 56 22.07 -2.12 -16.09
C GLY A 56 21.09 -3.24 -16.43
N GLY A 57 20.07 -2.95 -17.25
CA GLY A 57 19.20 -3.98 -17.83
C GLY A 57 18.44 -4.77 -16.79
N LYS A 58 17.58 -4.11 -16.00
CA LYS A 58 16.75 -4.79 -15.00
C LYS A 58 15.28 -4.65 -15.29
N HIS A 59 14.58 -5.76 -15.18
CA HIS A 59 13.14 -5.85 -15.25
C HIS A 59 12.59 -6.22 -13.89
N TYR A 60 11.45 -5.63 -13.54
CA TYR A 60 10.80 -5.84 -12.25
C TYR A 60 9.39 -6.38 -12.42
N TRP A 61 9.02 -7.30 -11.53
CA TRP A 61 7.65 -7.78 -11.41
C TRP A 61 7.24 -7.84 -9.94
N CYS A 62 6.02 -7.42 -9.65
CA CYS A 62 5.39 -7.52 -8.33
C CYS A 62 3.99 -8.10 -8.48
N ASN A 63 3.63 -8.99 -7.55
CA ASN A 63 2.24 -9.39 -7.37
C ASN A 63 1.40 -8.16 -7.02
N LYS A 64 0.28 -7.93 -7.72
CA LYS A 64 -0.56 -6.73 -7.59
C LYS A 64 -1.80 -6.94 -6.72
N ALA A 65 -1.76 -7.89 -5.79
CA ALA A 65 -2.92 -8.25 -4.99
C ALA A 65 -3.54 -7.06 -4.23
N ASN A 66 -2.73 -6.19 -3.61
CA ASN A 66 -3.26 -5.02 -2.88
C ASN A 66 -3.81 -3.98 -3.85
N THR A 67 -3.09 -3.73 -4.96
CA THR A 67 -3.52 -2.82 -6.02
C THR A 67 -4.86 -3.26 -6.61
N MET A 68 -5.03 -4.55 -6.89
CA MET A 68 -6.28 -5.09 -7.44
C MET A 68 -7.42 -5.08 -6.44
N ARG A 69 -7.17 -5.31 -5.13
CA ARG A 69 -8.18 -5.14 -4.09
C ARG A 69 -8.69 -3.70 -4.06
N PHE A 70 -7.78 -2.73 -4.08
CA PHE A 70 -8.14 -1.31 -4.12
C PHE A 70 -8.90 -0.94 -5.40
N TYR A 71 -8.39 -1.34 -6.57
CA TYR A 71 -9.06 -1.13 -7.86
C TYR A 71 -10.47 -1.71 -7.87
N ASN A 72 -10.66 -2.96 -7.44
CA ASN A 72 -11.96 -3.61 -7.42
C ASN A 72 -12.93 -2.87 -6.50
N ALA A 73 -12.51 -2.53 -5.28
CA ALA A 73 -13.33 -1.77 -4.34
C ALA A 73 -13.75 -0.41 -4.91
N VAL A 74 -12.82 0.31 -5.55
CA VAL A 74 -13.08 1.57 -6.24
C VAL A 74 -14.10 1.40 -7.38
N MET A 75 -13.92 0.38 -8.23
CA MET A 75 -14.78 0.13 -9.39
C MET A 75 -16.19 -0.31 -8.99
N GLN A 76 -16.31 -1.05 -7.90
CA GLN A 76 -17.58 -1.41 -7.27
C GLN A 76 -18.25 -0.21 -6.57
N GLY A 77 -17.58 0.93 -6.47
CA GLY A 77 -18.12 2.11 -5.79
C GLY A 77 -18.19 1.94 -4.27
N ARG A 78 -17.34 1.08 -3.70
CA ARG A 78 -17.30 0.83 -2.24
C ARG A 78 -16.94 2.10 -1.49
N LYS A 79 -17.46 2.19 -0.28
CA LYS A 79 -17.07 3.18 0.73
C LYS A 79 -15.73 2.79 1.35
N PHE A 80 -14.91 3.76 1.69
CA PHE A 80 -13.64 3.55 2.39
C PHE A 80 -13.67 4.28 3.73
N LEU A 81 -13.25 3.60 4.79
CA LEU A 81 -12.94 4.21 6.08
C LEU A 81 -11.43 4.14 6.23
N ILE A 82 -10.79 5.29 6.13
CA ILE A 82 -9.34 5.43 6.23
C ILE A 82 -9.05 5.99 7.62
N PHE A 83 -8.21 5.30 8.37
CA PHE A 83 -7.90 5.71 9.74
C PHE A 83 -6.42 5.58 10.05
N ASP A 84 -6.00 6.34 11.05
CA ASP A 84 -4.63 6.42 11.55
C ASP A 84 -4.67 6.56 13.08
N LEU A 85 -3.62 6.08 13.74
CA LEU A 85 -3.49 6.10 15.19
C LEU A 85 -2.18 6.75 15.62
N GLU A 86 -2.27 7.63 16.62
CA GLU A 86 -1.11 7.98 17.42
C GLU A 86 -1.07 7.14 18.69
N THR A 87 0.10 6.61 19.02
CA THR A 87 0.29 5.66 20.11
C THR A 87 1.46 6.04 21.00
N THR A 88 1.45 5.55 22.24
CA THR A 88 2.57 5.77 23.18
C THR A 88 3.83 4.96 22.83
N GLY A 89 3.81 4.19 21.74
CA GLY A 89 4.90 3.29 21.34
C GLY A 89 4.46 2.24 20.31
N LEU A 90 5.31 1.25 20.05
CA LEU A 90 5.15 0.28 18.94
C LEU A 90 4.60 -1.09 19.36
N LYS A 91 4.43 -1.34 20.66
CA LYS A 91 4.05 -2.66 21.22
C LYS A 91 2.58 -2.65 21.63
N LYS A 92 1.70 -3.13 20.76
CA LYS A 92 0.23 -3.23 20.98
C LYS A 92 -0.26 -3.78 22.34
N ASN A 93 0.55 -4.60 23.02
CA ASN A 93 0.20 -5.21 24.31
C ASN A 93 0.65 -4.39 25.53
N ALA A 94 1.49 -3.38 25.33
CA ALA A 94 2.08 -2.56 26.38
C ALA A 94 1.79 -1.06 26.18
N ASP A 95 1.72 -0.62 24.92
CA ASP A 95 1.44 0.75 24.52
C ASP A 95 -0.07 0.93 24.23
N VAL A 96 -0.54 2.18 24.40
CA VAL A 96 -1.95 2.55 24.22
C VAL A 96 -2.11 3.57 23.10
N ILE A 97 -3.35 3.71 22.62
CA ILE A 97 -3.74 4.73 21.62
C ILE A 97 -3.99 6.04 22.37
N VAL A 98 -3.48 7.14 21.84
CA VAL A 98 -3.69 8.50 22.35
C VAL A 98 -4.46 9.40 21.39
N GLU A 99 -4.51 9.02 20.12
CA GLU A 99 -5.40 9.60 19.12
C GLU A 99 -5.93 8.51 18.19
N PHE A 100 -7.24 8.53 17.95
CA PHE A 100 -7.89 7.79 16.88
C PHE A 100 -8.50 8.80 15.91
N SER A 101 -8.06 8.77 14.66
CA SER A 101 -8.57 9.66 13.62
C SER A 101 -9.01 8.85 12.41
N ALA A 102 -10.18 9.16 11.86
CA ALA A 102 -10.70 8.47 10.70
C ALA A 102 -11.50 9.40 9.78
N VAL A 103 -11.43 9.13 8.48
CA VAL A 103 -12.22 9.80 7.44
C VAL A 103 -12.93 8.74 6.61
N VAL A 104 -14.18 9.02 6.27
CA VAL A 104 -14.98 8.21 5.38
C VAL A 104 -15.04 8.87 4.01
N ILE A 105 -14.67 8.11 2.99
CA ILE A 105 -14.72 8.52 1.59
C ILE A 105 -15.78 7.68 0.87
N GLU A 106 -16.80 8.33 0.32
CA GLU A 106 -17.90 7.70 -0.41
C GLU A 106 -17.98 8.18 -1.85
N LYS A 107 -18.53 7.32 -2.72
CA LYS A 107 -18.81 7.68 -4.10
C LYS A 107 -20.08 8.54 -4.19
N VAL A 108 -19.92 9.80 -4.53
CA VAL A 108 -21.00 10.75 -4.83
C VAL A 108 -20.98 11.06 -6.33
N GLY A 109 -21.95 10.49 -7.05
CA GLY A 109 -22.00 10.56 -8.51
C GLY A 109 -20.79 9.86 -9.15
N GLN A 110 -19.94 10.63 -9.81
CA GLN A 110 -18.74 10.13 -10.51
C GLN A 110 -17.44 10.35 -9.72
N PHE A 111 -17.56 10.80 -8.47
CA PHE A 111 -16.43 11.23 -7.66
C PHE A 111 -16.46 10.60 -6.27
N TYR A 112 -15.29 10.50 -5.66
CA TYR A 112 -15.15 10.12 -4.26
C TYR A 112 -15.01 11.40 -3.42
N GLN A 113 -15.76 11.48 -2.33
CA GLN A 113 -15.78 12.66 -1.46
C GLN A 113 -15.74 12.22 -0.01
N LYS A 114 -15.11 13.05 0.82
CA LYS A 114 -15.19 12.93 2.28
C LYS A 114 -16.62 13.21 2.72
N THR A 115 -17.26 12.26 3.40
CA THR A 115 -18.66 12.37 3.86
C THR A 115 -18.81 12.29 5.37
N ASP A 116 -17.80 11.77 6.07
CA ASP A 116 -17.79 11.71 7.53
C ASP A 116 -16.35 11.74 8.05
N GLU A 117 -16.19 12.14 9.31
CA GLU A 117 -14.91 12.10 9.99
C GLU A 117 -15.07 12.01 11.51
N ILE A 118 -14.00 11.58 12.16
CA ILE A 118 -13.87 11.57 13.61
C ILE A 118 -12.41 11.80 13.97
N GLU A 119 -12.22 12.55 15.05
CA GLU A 119 -10.94 12.71 15.75
C GLU A 119 -11.25 12.51 17.24
N GLN A 120 -10.62 11.51 17.85
CA GLN A 120 -10.85 11.12 19.23
C GLN A 120 -9.51 11.00 19.95
N TYR A 121 -9.21 11.99 20.80
CA TYR A 121 -8.08 11.92 21.72
C TYR A 121 -8.42 11.08 22.95
N ILE A 122 -7.45 10.29 23.40
CA ILE A 122 -7.63 9.33 24.50
C ILE A 122 -6.54 9.57 25.54
N LYS A 123 -6.94 9.77 26.79
CA LYS A 123 -6.01 9.94 27.90
C LYS A 123 -5.34 8.60 28.25
N PRO A 124 -4.01 8.49 28.18
CA PRO A 124 -3.30 7.30 28.64
C PRO A 124 -3.34 7.21 30.17
N PRO A 125 -3.25 6.01 30.77
CA PRO A 125 -3.28 5.83 32.23
C PRO A 125 -1.95 6.19 32.91
N PHE A 126 -1.00 6.79 32.18
CA PHE A 126 0.33 7.15 32.64
C PHE A 126 0.83 8.40 31.91
N THR A 127 1.81 9.08 32.51
CA THR A 127 2.52 10.21 31.89
C THR A 127 3.40 9.71 30.75
N MET A 128 3.20 10.25 29.54
CA MET A 128 4.05 10.00 28.37
C MET A 128 5.41 10.67 28.52
N THR A 129 6.44 10.06 27.95
CA THR A 129 7.80 10.64 27.94
C THR A 129 7.96 11.71 26.87
N ASP A 130 8.96 12.58 27.03
CA ASP A 130 9.25 13.64 26.05
C ASP A 130 9.56 13.08 24.65
N GLU A 131 10.15 11.87 24.55
CA GLU A 131 10.40 11.23 23.26
C GLU A 131 9.11 10.85 22.53
N VAL A 132 8.09 10.37 23.26
CA VAL A 132 6.77 10.03 22.70
C VAL A 132 6.08 11.31 22.24
N ILE A 133 6.07 12.33 23.10
CA ILE A 133 5.49 13.65 22.78
C ILE A 133 6.19 14.27 21.56
N ALA A 134 7.50 14.10 21.41
CA ALA A 134 8.25 14.63 20.27
C ALA A 134 7.91 13.95 18.92
N ILE A 135 7.31 12.75 18.94
CA ILE A 135 6.92 12.04 17.71
C ILE A 135 5.64 12.63 17.12
N HIS A 136 4.58 12.72 17.94
CA HIS A 136 3.23 13.10 17.48
C HIS A 136 2.79 14.49 17.95
N GLY A 137 3.50 15.13 18.88
CA GLY A 137 3.25 16.49 19.35
C GLY A 137 2.11 16.64 20.38
N ILE A 138 1.49 15.54 20.81
CA ILE A 138 0.37 15.53 21.76
C ILE A 138 0.95 15.50 23.18
N THR A 139 0.68 16.53 23.99
CA THR A 139 1.25 16.65 25.33
C THR A 139 0.37 16.00 26.40
N ASN A 140 0.96 15.66 27.55
CA ASN A 140 0.22 15.15 28.70
C ASN A 140 -0.85 16.15 29.17
N GLU A 141 -0.53 17.45 29.16
CA GLU A 141 -1.44 18.51 29.57
C GLU A 141 -2.66 18.62 28.64
N PHE A 142 -2.46 18.41 27.33
CA PHE A 142 -3.55 18.41 26.36
C PHE A 142 -4.50 17.23 26.54
N LEU A 143 -4.00 16.08 26.99
CA LEU A 143 -4.79 14.86 27.21
C LEU A 143 -5.45 14.80 28.59
N GLU A 144 -5.14 15.72 29.50
CA GLU A 144 -5.56 15.64 30.91
C GLU A 144 -7.08 15.61 31.09
N ASP A 145 -7.82 16.34 30.24
CA ASP A 145 -9.28 16.44 30.22
C ASP A 145 -9.97 15.51 29.19
N LYS A 146 -9.19 14.69 28.47
CA LYS A 146 -9.71 13.76 27.45
C LYS A 146 -10.19 12.46 28.10
N PRO A 147 -11.13 11.74 27.48
CA PRO A 147 -11.65 10.49 28.04
C PRO A 147 -10.56 9.43 28.11
N GLU A 148 -10.63 8.57 29.13
CA GLU A 148 -9.81 7.36 29.18
C GLU A 148 -10.33 6.32 28.17
N GLU A 149 -9.53 5.27 27.91
CA GLU A 149 -9.85 4.21 26.96
C GLU A 149 -11.27 3.65 27.11
N ARG A 150 -11.76 3.48 28.34
CA ARG A 150 -13.09 2.91 28.59
C ARG A 150 -14.22 3.81 28.10
N ASP A 151 -14.07 5.12 28.25
CA ASP A 151 -15.10 6.09 27.92
C ASP A 151 -15.04 6.53 26.45
N ALA A 152 -13.85 6.48 25.84
CA ALA A 152 -13.66 6.72 24.42
C ALA A 152 -14.14 5.55 23.54
N TRP A 153 -14.09 4.32 24.04
CA TRP A 153 -14.38 3.11 23.25
C TRP A 153 -15.76 3.11 22.58
N PRO A 154 -16.88 3.45 23.27
CA PRO A 154 -18.20 3.50 22.62
C PRO A 154 -18.27 4.45 21.43
N VAL A 155 -17.51 5.55 21.46
CA VAL A 155 -17.45 6.54 20.36
C VAL A 155 -16.70 5.95 19.17
N VAL A 156 -15.50 5.41 19.41
CA VAL A 156 -14.65 4.80 18.36
C VAL A 156 -15.37 3.61 17.72
N LYS A 157 -15.87 2.69 18.55
CA LYS A 157 -16.65 1.54 18.11
C LYS A 157 -17.90 1.96 17.33
N GLY A 158 -18.66 2.93 17.85
CA GLY A 158 -19.86 3.44 17.20
C GLY A 158 -19.58 4.00 15.81
N PHE A 159 -18.40 4.62 15.60
CA PHE A 159 -17.97 5.09 14.28
C PHE A 159 -17.71 3.94 13.30
N PHE A 160 -17.00 2.89 13.72
CA PHE A 160 -16.82 1.69 12.89
C PHE A 160 -18.15 0.98 12.61
N GLU A 161 -19.05 0.87 13.59
CA GLU A 161 -20.36 0.25 13.41
C GLU A 161 -21.26 1.03 12.43
N LYS A 162 -21.20 2.36 12.50
CA LYS A 162 -21.90 3.27 11.56
C LYS A 162 -21.46 3.04 10.11
N HIS A 163 -20.20 2.66 9.90
CA HIS A 163 -19.57 2.48 8.58
C HIS A 163 -19.07 1.05 8.35
N LYS A 164 -19.77 0.06 8.91
CA LYS A 164 -19.35 -1.36 8.87
C LYS A 164 -19.22 -1.94 7.46
N ASP A 165 -19.85 -1.33 6.46
CA ASP A 165 -19.80 -1.72 5.05
C ASP A 165 -18.57 -1.14 4.30
N ALA A 166 -17.84 -0.24 4.95
CA ALA A 166 -16.66 0.40 4.40
C ALA A 166 -15.46 -0.54 4.37
N VAL A 167 -14.65 -0.41 3.32
CA VAL A 167 -13.34 -1.05 3.23
C VAL A 167 -12.39 -0.31 4.16
N ILE A 168 -11.86 -1.02 5.16
CA ILE A 168 -10.91 -0.46 6.10
C ILE A 168 -9.58 -0.21 5.40
N SER A 169 -9.05 0.99 5.53
CA SER A 169 -7.85 1.42 4.82
C SER A 169 -6.96 2.31 5.68
N GLY A 170 -5.71 2.46 5.27
CA GLY A 170 -4.71 3.28 5.96
C GLY A 170 -3.34 3.08 5.32
N TYR A 171 -2.35 3.86 5.75
CA TYR A 171 -0.98 3.73 5.27
C TYR A 171 -0.20 2.82 6.21
N ASN A 172 0.03 1.55 5.81
CA ASN A 172 0.55 0.51 6.70
C ASN A 172 -0.44 0.13 7.82
N VAL A 173 -1.74 0.13 7.47
CA VAL A 173 -2.91 -0.09 8.36
C VAL A 173 -2.86 -1.38 9.19
N GLY A 174 -2.00 -2.33 8.83
CA GLY A 174 -1.77 -3.53 9.62
C GLY A 174 -1.13 -3.24 11.00
N PHE A 175 -0.50 -2.09 11.19
CA PHE A 175 -0.09 -1.60 12.52
C PHE A 175 -1.30 -1.17 13.33
N ASP A 176 -2.13 -0.31 12.74
CA ASP A 176 -3.30 0.31 13.36
C ASP A 176 -4.35 -0.72 13.78
N ILE A 177 -4.65 -1.67 12.88
CA ILE A 177 -5.56 -2.79 13.16
C ILE A 177 -5.08 -3.58 14.38
N LYS A 178 -3.77 -3.81 14.54
CA LYS A 178 -3.25 -4.55 15.70
C LYS A 178 -3.47 -3.80 17.01
N PHE A 179 -3.36 -2.47 16.99
CA PHE A 179 -3.65 -1.63 18.16
C PHE A 179 -5.14 -1.60 18.45
N MET A 180 -5.99 -1.45 17.43
CA MET A 180 -7.45 -1.53 17.57
C MET A 180 -7.92 -2.88 18.10
N THR A 181 -7.36 -4.00 17.62
CA THR A 181 -7.66 -5.34 18.17
C THR A 181 -7.25 -5.45 19.64
N ALA A 182 -6.11 -4.88 20.03
CA ALA A 182 -5.68 -4.88 21.43
C ALA A 182 -6.57 -4.00 22.31
N TYR A 183 -6.98 -2.82 21.81
CA TYR A 183 -7.90 -1.91 22.47
C TYR A 183 -9.27 -2.56 22.68
N ALA A 184 -9.87 -3.14 21.63
CA ALA A 184 -11.10 -3.92 21.73
C ALA A 184 -10.98 -5.06 22.75
N GLY A 185 -9.85 -5.79 22.74
CA GLY A 185 -9.57 -6.86 23.68
C GLY A 185 -9.54 -6.40 25.14
N ARG A 186 -8.97 -5.23 25.43
CA ARG A 186 -9.02 -4.61 26.78
C ARG A 186 -10.45 -4.28 27.20
N MET A 187 -11.32 -3.97 26.24
CA MET A 187 -12.75 -3.73 26.44
C MET A 187 -13.60 -5.03 26.43
N LYS A 188 -12.95 -6.21 26.34
CA LYS A 188 -13.59 -7.53 26.23
C LYS A 188 -14.44 -7.71 24.97
N GLU A 189 -14.03 -7.07 23.89
CA GLU A 189 -14.64 -7.15 22.57
C GLU A 189 -13.61 -7.59 21.51
N SER A 190 -14.07 -7.82 20.28
CA SER A 190 -13.22 -8.12 19.14
C SER A 190 -13.27 -6.98 18.11
N PHE A 191 -12.15 -6.77 17.42
CA PHE A 191 -12.07 -5.90 16.26
C PHE A 191 -11.36 -6.65 15.14
N GLU A 192 -12.15 -7.08 14.16
CA GLU A 192 -11.73 -7.90 13.02
C GLU A 192 -12.41 -7.36 11.76
N PRO A 193 -11.78 -6.39 11.08
CA PRO A 193 -12.28 -5.88 9.81
C PRO A 193 -12.44 -6.99 8.76
N GLU A 194 -13.59 -7.04 8.10
CA GLU A 194 -13.86 -8.02 7.05
C GLU A 194 -13.01 -7.76 5.78
N GLU A 195 -12.90 -6.50 5.38
CA GLU A 195 -12.16 -6.07 4.20
C GLU A 195 -11.13 -5.01 4.56
N VAL A 196 -9.88 -5.24 4.13
CA VAL A 196 -8.75 -4.35 4.40
C VAL A 196 -7.96 -4.08 3.12
N VAL A 197 -7.68 -2.81 2.88
CA VAL A 197 -6.75 -2.34 1.84
C VAL A 197 -5.63 -1.52 2.49
N ASP A 198 -4.41 -2.05 2.43
CA ASP A 198 -3.22 -1.33 2.89
C ASP A 198 -2.62 -0.51 1.74
N ILE A 199 -2.69 0.81 1.84
CA ILE A 199 -2.17 1.73 0.81
C ILE A 199 -0.64 1.61 0.70
N PHE A 200 0.07 1.34 1.80
CA PHE A 200 1.50 1.08 1.75
C PHE A 200 1.81 -0.19 0.96
N GLY A 201 0.95 -1.20 1.05
CA GLY A 201 1.00 -2.40 0.21
C GLY A 201 0.94 -2.05 -1.28
N ILE A 202 -0.01 -1.19 -1.67
CA ILE A 202 -0.16 -0.72 -3.07
C ILE A 202 1.09 0.05 -3.52
N VAL A 203 1.65 0.91 -2.67
CA VAL A 203 2.91 1.64 -2.94
C VAL A 203 4.04 0.65 -3.20
N LYS A 204 4.25 -0.34 -2.33
CA LYS A 204 5.31 -1.34 -2.49
C LYS A 204 5.18 -2.13 -3.79
N GLU A 205 3.96 -2.34 -4.25
CA GLU A 205 3.70 -3.06 -5.49
C GLU A 205 4.06 -2.24 -6.72
N ASN A 206 3.93 -0.90 -6.69
CA ASN A 206 3.98 -0.07 -7.90
C ASN A 206 5.05 1.04 -7.93
N ILE A 207 5.70 1.32 -6.81
CA ILE A 207 6.78 2.32 -6.71
C ILE A 207 8.05 1.59 -6.27
N PHE A 208 9.00 1.48 -7.20
CA PHE A 208 10.19 0.65 -7.03
C PHE A 208 11.38 1.44 -6.46
N ALA A 209 12.42 0.70 -6.03
CA ALA A 209 13.51 1.21 -5.19
C ALA A 209 14.16 2.50 -5.73
N ASP A 210 14.29 2.61 -7.04
CA ASP A 210 14.95 3.74 -7.72
C ASP A 210 14.02 4.97 -7.86
N GLU A 211 12.71 4.81 -7.68
CA GLU A 211 11.75 5.93 -7.73
C GLU A 211 11.60 6.64 -6.39
N HIS A 212 12.05 6.03 -5.30
CA HIS A 212 11.78 6.50 -3.94
C HIS A 212 13.02 6.59 -3.04
N ASP A 213 14.23 6.45 -3.59
CA ASP A 213 15.51 6.63 -2.88
C ASP A 213 15.61 5.85 -1.55
N GLY A 214 15.00 4.66 -1.47
CA GLY A 214 14.92 3.87 -0.23
C GLY A 214 13.96 4.39 0.85
N CYS A 215 13.27 5.51 0.63
CA CYS A 215 12.25 6.08 1.52
C CYS A 215 10.83 5.80 0.99
N ARG A 216 9.97 5.18 1.81
CA ARG A 216 8.55 4.99 1.47
C ARG A 216 7.62 5.64 2.50
N LYS A 217 8.06 6.74 3.10
CA LYS A 217 7.20 7.56 3.97
C LYS A 217 6.07 8.18 3.14
N LEU A 218 4.89 8.33 3.72
CA LEU A 218 3.71 8.87 3.03
C LEU A 218 4.02 10.20 2.31
N SER A 219 4.60 11.16 3.02
CA SER A 219 4.98 12.46 2.48
C SER A 219 5.98 12.39 1.31
N HIS A 220 6.92 11.46 1.36
CA HIS A 220 7.89 11.26 0.28
C HIS A 220 7.22 10.69 -0.98
N ILE A 221 6.38 9.67 -0.82
CA ILE A 221 5.61 9.08 -1.92
C ILE A 221 4.67 10.10 -2.55
N LEU A 222 4.02 10.93 -1.73
CA LEU A 222 3.15 11.99 -2.19
C LEU A 222 3.92 13.02 -3.03
N GLY A 223 5.13 13.39 -2.62
CA GLY A 223 6.02 14.27 -3.39
C GLY A 223 6.45 13.70 -4.74
N ILE A 224 6.61 12.37 -4.85
CA ILE A 224 6.89 11.68 -6.11
C ILE A 224 5.68 11.71 -7.04
N LEU A 225 4.48 11.46 -6.50
CA LEU A 225 3.24 11.39 -7.27
C LEU A 225 2.75 12.77 -7.73
N TYR A 226 3.00 13.80 -6.94
CA TYR A 226 2.50 15.16 -7.17
C TYR A 226 3.65 16.19 -7.03
N PRO A 227 4.62 16.21 -7.96
CA PRO A 227 5.76 17.11 -7.88
C PRO A 227 5.31 18.57 -7.91
N GLY A 228 5.87 19.39 -7.03
CA GLY A 228 5.56 20.82 -6.91
C GLY A 228 4.34 21.16 -6.04
N LYS A 229 3.59 20.16 -5.55
CA LYS A 229 2.60 20.38 -4.50
C LYS A 229 3.27 20.36 -3.13
N THR A 230 3.06 21.42 -2.35
CA THR A 230 3.50 21.47 -0.96
C THR A 230 2.34 21.01 -0.10
N TYR A 231 2.46 19.80 0.47
CA TYR A 231 1.51 19.32 1.45
C TYR A 231 1.97 19.77 2.83
N GLN A 232 1.09 20.44 3.56
CA GLN A 232 1.31 20.73 4.96
C GLN A 232 0.57 19.68 5.77
N PHE A 233 1.33 18.84 6.47
CA PHE A 233 0.80 17.85 7.38
C PHE A 233 0.79 18.50 8.77
N HIS A 234 -0.40 18.86 9.27
CA HIS A 234 -0.54 19.51 10.57
C HIS A 234 -1.55 18.82 11.49
N ASN A 235 -2.36 17.88 10.99
CA ASN A 235 -3.30 17.07 11.78
C ASN A 235 -3.51 15.68 11.14
N ALA A 236 -4.02 14.71 11.90
CA ALA A 236 -4.25 13.34 11.42
C ALA A 236 -5.24 13.28 10.24
N SER A 237 -6.17 14.25 10.12
CA SER A 237 -7.08 14.31 8.98
C SER A 237 -6.35 14.57 7.65
N ASP A 238 -5.25 15.34 7.67
CA ASP A 238 -4.43 15.63 6.49
C ASP A 238 -3.61 14.39 6.08
N ASP A 239 -3.06 13.63 7.04
CA ASP A 239 -2.37 12.35 6.78
C ASP A 239 -3.30 11.29 6.21
N ILE A 240 -4.53 11.22 6.71
CA ILE A 240 -5.56 10.30 6.21
C ILE A 240 -5.96 10.66 4.77
N LEU A 241 -6.11 11.95 4.46
CA LEU A 241 -6.43 12.41 3.11
C LEU A 241 -5.24 12.22 2.15
N ALA A 242 -4.02 12.46 2.62
CA ALA A 242 -2.81 12.14 1.85
C ALA A 242 -2.70 10.64 1.56
N THR A 243 -3.12 9.78 2.50
CA THR A 243 -3.19 8.34 2.30
C THR A 243 -4.13 7.97 1.16
N TRP A 244 -5.32 8.58 1.09
CA TRP A 244 -6.23 8.43 -0.05
C TRP A 244 -5.58 8.89 -1.37
N ASP A 245 -4.99 10.09 -1.37
CA ASP A 245 -4.37 10.69 -2.56
C ASP A 245 -3.20 9.85 -3.09
N VAL A 246 -2.41 9.21 -2.21
CA VAL A 246 -1.39 8.24 -2.60
C VAL A 246 -2.02 7.01 -3.24
N GLY A 247 -3.05 6.43 -2.62
CA GLY A 247 -3.76 5.28 -3.20
C GLY A 247 -4.27 5.56 -4.62
N VAL A 248 -4.94 6.70 -4.81
CA VAL A 248 -5.45 7.14 -6.11
C VAL A 248 -4.32 7.41 -7.10
N GLY A 249 -3.27 8.11 -6.68
CA GLY A 249 -2.12 8.44 -7.54
C GLY A 249 -1.38 7.19 -8.02
N VAL A 250 -1.16 6.22 -7.13
CA VAL A 250 -0.56 4.93 -7.49
C VAL A 250 -1.48 4.15 -8.42
N LEU A 251 -2.78 4.11 -8.16
CA LEU A 251 -3.73 3.41 -9.04
C LEU A 251 -3.75 4.03 -10.44
N LYS A 252 -3.71 5.36 -10.55
CA LYS A 252 -3.60 6.06 -11.83
C LYS A 252 -2.33 5.64 -12.59
N LYS A 253 -1.16 5.71 -11.94
CA LYS A 253 0.12 5.26 -12.53
C LYS A 253 0.07 3.79 -12.95
N PHE A 254 -0.55 2.93 -12.16
CA PHE A 254 -0.77 1.53 -12.48
C PHE A 254 -1.60 1.37 -13.76
N LEU A 255 -2.72 2.08 -13.89
CA LEU A 255 -3.56 2.01 -15.09
C LEU A 255 -2.88 2.58 -16.34
N GLU A 256 -2.14 3.69 -16.19
CA GLU A 256 -1.35 4.31 -17.27
C GLU A 256 -0.27 3.36 -17.82
N SER A 257 0.26 2.46 -16.99
CA SER A 257 1.19 1.43 -17.42
C SER A 257 0.58 0.30 -18.26
N LYS A 258 -0.74 0.36 -18.52
CA LYS A 258 -1.50 -0.62 -19.33
C LYS A 258 -1.25 -2.06 -18.87
N PRO A 259 -1.67 -2.40 -17.63
CA PRO A 259 -1.34 -3.68 -17.06
C PRO A 259 -1.99 -4.83 -17.85
N VAL A 260 -1.33 -5.99 -17.86
CA VAL A 260 -1.72 -7.20 -18.60
C VAL A 260 -2.15 -8.29 -17.62
N LEU A 261 -3.17 -9.08 -18.00
CA LEU A 261 -3.61 -10.25 -17.25
C LEU A 261 -2.49 -11.30 -17.21
N GLU A 262 -2.02 -11.67 -16.02
CA GLU A 262 -0.95 -12.67 -15.86
C GLU A 262 -1.33 -14.03 -16.44
N GLU A 263 -2.58 -14.45 -16.27
CA GLU A 263 -3.11 -15.71 -16.81
C GLU A 263 -3.15 -15.79 -18.34
N SER A 264 -2.98 -14.65 -19.04
CA SER A 264 -2.84 -14.63 -20.50
C SER A 264 -1.43 -14.99 -20.96
N LYS A 265 -0.46 -15.03 -20.04
CA LYS A 265 0.94 -15.37 -20.29
C LYS A 265 1.17 -16.88 -20.19
N HIS A 266 2.36 -17.31 -20.57
CA HIS A 266 2.72 -18.73 -20.58
C HIS A 266 3.14 -19.21 -19.20
N LYS A 267 2.83 -20.47 -18.88
CA LYS A 267 3.35 -21.11 -17.67
C LYS A 267 4.79 -21.55 -17.87
N ALA A 268 5.64 -21.31 -16.86
CA ALA A 268 7.01 -21.82 -16.81
C ALA A 268 7.16 -22.97 -15.82
N GLN A 269 8.16 -23.83 -16.02
CA GLN A 269 8.55 -24.82 -15.01
C GLN A 269 9.61 -24.21 -14.08
N ILE A 270 9.59 -24.58 -12.80
CA ILE A 270 10.65 -24.22 -11.86
C ILE A 270 11.67 -25.35 -11.88
N SER A 271 12.85 -25.08 -12.42
CA SER A 271 13.96 -26.04 -12.48
C SER A 271 14.78 -26.04 -11.21
N SER A 272 14.95 -24.87 -10.58
CA SER A 272 15.67 -24.74 -9.31
C SER A 272 15.23 -23.49 -8.55
N TYR A 273 15.51 -23.46 -7.26
CA TYR A 273 15.44 -22.24 -6.44
C TYR A 273 16.53 -22.26 -5.38
N GLN A 274 17.03 -21.08 -5.00
CA GLN A 274 18.11 -20.93 -4.03
C GLN A 274 17.96 -19.65 -3.21
N TYR A 275 18.01 -19.78 -1.89
CA TYR A 275 18.16 -18.62 -1.02
C TYR A 275 19.62 -18.15 -0.97
N TRP A 276 19.82 -16.85 -1.11
CA TRP A 276 21.10 -16.18 -1.02
C TRP A 276 21.02 -14.98 -0.06
N LYS A 277 22.08 -14.77 0.72
CA LYS A 277 22.20 -13.65 1.63
C LYS A 277 23.64 -13.13 1.64
N ALA A 278 23.81 -11.82 1.49
CA ALA A 278 25.06 -11.13 1.79
C ALA A 278 24.76 -9.80 2.49
N GLY A 279 25.33 -9.61 3.68
CA GLY A 279 25.02 -8.45 4.52
C GLY A 279 23.51 -8.37 4.81
N ARG A 280 22.91 -7.22 4.46
CA ARG A 280 21.47 -6.96 4.61
C ARG A 280 20.64 -7.51 3.44
N THR A 281 21.27 -7.75 2.29
CA THR A 281 20.60 -8.23 1.08
C THR A 281 20.25 -9.70 1.21
N GLN A 282 19.00 -10.03 0.91
CA GLN A 282 18.44 -11.37 0.98
C GLN A 282 17.60 -11.61 -0.28
N ARG A 283 17.86 -12.70 -0.99
CA ARG A 283 17.25 -13.02 -2.29
C ARG A 283 16.88 -14.48 -2.39
N ILE A 284 15.83 -14.78 -3.15
CA ILE A 284 15.46 -16.14 -3.56
C ILE A 284 15.61 -16.20 -5.07
N TYR A 285 16.71 -16.78 -5.55
CA TYR A 285 16.94 -17.06 -6.96
C TYR A 285 16.06 -18.22 -7.41
N VAL A 286 15.55 -18.17 -8.64
CA VAL A 286 14.71 -19.18 -9.26
C VAL A 286 15.14 -19.33 -10.71
N THR A 287 15.42 -20.57 -11.12
CA THR A 287 15.63 -20.89 -12.54
C THR A 287 14.31 -21.36 -13.13
N LEU A 288 13.80 -20.60 -14.09
CA LEU A 288 12.62 -20.91 -14.87
C LEU A 288 13.03 -21.62 -16.16
N ARG A 289 12.39 -22.75 -16.47
CA ARG A 289 12.44 -23.34 -17.81
C ARG A 289 11.22 -22.88 -18.59
N PHE A 290 11.47 -22.18 -19.68
CA PHE A 290 10.45 -21.70 -20.61
C PHE A 290 10.92 -21.99 -22.04
N SER A 291 10.11 -22.74 -22.81
CA SER A 291 10.55 -23.40 -24.03
C SER A 291 11.79 -24.28 -23.78
N GLU A 292 12.81 -24.21 -24.65
CA GLU A 292 14.07 -24.96 -24.51
C GLU A 292 15.16 -24.18 -23.74
N ASN A 293 14.81 -23.00 -23.19
CA ASN A 293 15.75 -22.10 -22.53
C ASN A 293 15.53 -22.06 -21.01
N PHE A 294 16.58 -21.66 -20.30
CA PHE A 294 16.57 -21.44 -18.85
C PHE A 294 16.83 -19.97 -18.55
N TYR A 295 15.99 -19.39 -17.71
CA TYR A 295 16.05 -17.99 -17.30
C TYR A 295 16.22 -17.91 -15.79
N GLU A 296 17.20 -17.15 -15.32
CA GLU A 296 17.38 -16.89 -13.88
C GLU A 296 16.69 -15.57 -13.51
N VAL A 297 15.83 -15.64 -12.50
CA VAL A 297 15.21 -14.48 -11.84
C VAL A 297 15.42 -14.59 -10.35
N TYR A 298 15.27 -13.49 -9.62
CA TYR A 298 15.31 -13.55 -8.17
C TYR A 298 14.24 -12.68 -7.51
N TYR A 299 13.71 -13.15 -6.39
CA TYR A 299 12.88 -12.35 -5.51
C TYR A 299 13.77 -11.65 -4.48
N ASP A 300 13.82 -10.32 -4.51
CA ASP A 300 14.52 -9.52 -3.51
C ASP A 300 13.60 -9.28 -2.30
N ILE A 301 14.03 -9.81 -1.16
CA ILE A 301 13.19 -9.88 0.04
C ILE A 301 12.95 -8.49 0.63
N TYR A 302 13.94 -7.60 0.54
CA TYR A 302 13.87 -6.27 1.13
C TYR A 302 12.89 -5.39 0.34
N SER A 303 13.12 -5.30 -0.97
CA SER A 303 12.27 -4.52 -1.88
C SER A 303 10.88 -5.16 -2.08
N SER A 304 10.78 -6.48 -1.84
CA SER A 304 9.58 -7.30 -2.04
C SER A 304 9.14 -7.43 -3.50
N CYS A 305 10.10 -7.49 -4.43
CA CYS A 305 9.84 -7.62 -5.87
C CYS A 305 10.67 -8.74 -6.51
N TRP A 306 10.21 -9.23 -7.64
CA TRP A 306 10.98 -10.07 -8.56
C TRP A 306 11.82 -9.19 -9.49
N VAL A 307 13.03 -9.65 -9.76
CA VAL A 307 14.01 -8.99 -10.61
C VAL A 307 14.56 -9.98 -11.63
N CYS A 308 14.65 -9.55 -12.87
CA CYS A 308 15.38 -10.20 -13.95
C CYS A 308 16.48 -9.22 -14.39
N GLU A 309 17.74 -9.68 -14.46
CA GLU A 309 18.87 -8.87 -14.92
C GLU A 309 19.34 -9.39 -16.28
N ASP A 310 19.69 -8.48 -17.19
CA ASP A 310 19.98 -8.80 -18.60
C ASP A 310 21.38 -9.42 -18.80
N ASP A 311 22.28 -9.28 -17.83
CA ASP A 311 23.73 -9.44 -18.04
C ASP A 311 24.28 -10.89 -18.04
N LYS A 312 23.46 -11.94 -18.13
CA LYS A 312 23.93 -13.35 -18.14
C LYS A 312 22.99 -14.36 -18.86
N ASN A 313 22.70 -14.14 -20.15
CA ASN A 313 21.79 -14.93 -21.01
C ASN A 313 20.32 -14.44 -21.05
N ASN A 314 20.00 -13.30 -20.45
CA ASN A 314 18.67 -12.72 -20.48
C ASN A 314 18.65 -11.47 -21.39
N GLU A 315 18.87 -11.60 -22.70
CA GLU A 315 18.57 -10.50 -23.65
C GLU A 315 17.04 -10.21 -23.75
N PHE A 316 16.25 -10.78 -22.83
CA PHE A 316 14.82 -10.96 -22.93
C PHE A 316 14.18 -10.86 -21.54
N ASN A 317 13.24 -9.93 -21.42
CA ASN A 317 12.44 -9.77 -20.22
C ASN A 317 11.45 -10.93 -20.06
N ILE A 318 11.84 -11.95 -19.29
CA ILE A 318 11.01 -13.14 -19.08
C ILE A 318 9.65 -12.82 -18.43
N PHE A 319 9.52 -11.71 -17.70
CA PHE A 319 8.27 -11.30 -17.06
C PHE A 319 7.18 -10.89 -18.06
N GLU A 320 7.54 -10.55 -19.31
CA GLU A 320 6.58 -10.27 -20.39
C GLU A 320 5.86 -11.52 -20.89
N TRP A 321 6.46 -12.69 -20.66
CA TRP A 321 6.06 -13.94 -21.31
C TRP A 321 5.59 -15.00 -20.35
N VAL A 322 6.08 -14.95 -19.11
CA VAL A 322 5.77 -15.94 -18.08
C VAL A 322 4.74 -15.40 -17.10
N ASP A 323 3.74 -16.24 -16.81
CA ASP A 323 2.79 -16.06 -15.71
C ASP A 323 3.52 -16.23 -14.38
N MET A 324 3.89 -15.10 -13.78
CA MET A 324 4.61 -15.04 -12.52
C MET A 324 3.71 -15.32 -11.32
N ASN A 325 2.39 -15.18 -11.44
CA ASN A 325 1.46 -15.65 -10.40
C ASN A 325 1.48 -17.17 -10.30
N ASP A 326 1.48 -17.88 -11.43
CA ASP A 326 1.65 -19.33 -11.46
C ASP A 326 3.00 -19.76 -10.84
N VAL A 327 4.08 -19.00 -11.10
CA VAL A 327 5.39 -19.22 -10.46
C VAL A 327 5.32 -19.02 -8.94
N GLU A 328 4.78 -17.91 -8.43
CA GLU A 328 4.62 -17.68 -6.99
C GLU A 328 3.74 -18.75 -6.32
N ASN A 329 2.68 -19.20 -6.98
CA ASN A 329 1.80 -20.26 -6.50
C ASN A 329 2.54 -21.60 -6.40
N LYS A 330 3.33 -21.97 -7.41
CA LYS A 330 4.17 -23.17 -7.38
C LYS A 330 5.21 -23.09 -6.27
N LEU A 331 5.89 -21.96 -6.11
CA LEU A 331 6.85 -21.75 -5.02
C LEU A 331 6.19 -21.79 -3.64
N THR A 332 4.96 -21.32 -3.52
CA THR A 332 4.20 -21.38 -2.26
C THR A 332 3.86 -22.82 -1.91
N LYS A 333 3.42 -23.65 -2.86
CA LYS A 333 3.23 -25.09 -2.65
C LYS A 333 4.53 -25.80 -2.25
N ILE A 334 5.65 -25.40 -2.84
CA ILE A 334 6.98 -25.89 -2.45
C ILE A 334 7.28 -25.50 -1.00
N ALA A 335 6.96 -24.27 -0.60
CA ALA A 335 7.14 -23.79 0.77
C ALA A 335 6.25 -24.55 1.77
N GLU A 336 4.99 -24.78 1.42
CA GLU A 336 4.02 -25.51 2.26
C GLU A 336 4.48 -26.94 2.50
N SER A 337 5.02 -27.62 1.48
CA SER A 337 5.61 -28.96 1.65
C SER A 337 6.84 -28.98 2.56
N LYS A 338 7.43 -27.82 2.85
CA LYS A 338 8.53 -27.60 3.81
C LYS A 338 8.07 -26.98 5.14
N GLY A 339 6.76 -26.95 5.40
CA GLY A 339 6.19 -26.39 6.63
C GLY A 339 6.23 -24.86 6.70
N LYS A 340 6.27 -24.18 5.56
CA LYS A 340 6.21 -22.72 5.45
C LYS A 340 4.93 -22.31 4.72
N ASP A 341 4.19 -21.33 5.22
CA ASP A 341 2.93 -20.87 4.62
C ASP A 341 3.10 -20.05 3.34
N LYS A 342 4.30 -19.48 3.10
CA LYS A 342 4.58 -18.63 1.92
C LYS A 342 5.97 -18.87 1.38
N PHE A 343 6.14 -18.75 0.07
CA PHE A 343 7.46 -18.91 -0.57
C PHE A 343 8.53 -17.93 -0.05
N ARG A 344 8.13 -16.72 0.37
CA ARG A 344 9.05 -15.69 0.91
C ARG A 344 9.74 -16.13 2.21
N LEU A 345 9.28 -17.26 2.79
CA LEU A 345 9.84 -17.91 3.98
C LEU A 345 10.75 -19.10 3.63
N LEU A 346 11.00 -19.38 2.34
CA LEU A 346 12.00 -20.35 1.86
C LEU A 346 13.45 -19.91 2.11
N ARG A 347 13.69 -19.10 3.15
CA ARG A 347 15.03 -18.62 3.54
C ARG A 347 15.89 -19.72 4.17
N ASP A 348 15.28 -20.86 4.50
CA ASP A 348 15.94 -22.00 5.12
C ASP A 348 16.55 -22.91 4.05
N LYS A 349 17.86 -23.18 4.18
CA LYS A 349 18.75 -23.83 3.21
C LYS A 349 18.50 -25.33 3.02
N ASP A 350 17.25 -25.78 2.85
CA ASP A 350 17.00 -27.20 2.66
C ASP A 350 17.30 -27.66 1.24
N ASN A 351 18.55 -28.13 1.09
CA ASN A 351 19.10 -29.02 0.06
C ASN A 351 19.00 -28.60 -1.41
N TRP A 352 19.97 -27.77 -1.83
CA TRP A 352 20.23 -27.42 -3.23
C TRP A 352 20.96 -28.51 -4.05
N ARG A 353 21.43 -29.60 -3.41
CA ARG A 353 22.33 -30.57 -4.07
C ARG A 353 21.64 -31.61 -4.97
N SER A 354 20.32 -31.62 -5.13
CA SER A 354 19.63 -32.68 -5.89
C SER A 354 19.13 -32.34 -7.28
N TRP A 355 19.30 -31.11 -7.79
CA TRP A 355 18.82 -30.74 -9.15
C TRP A 355 19.91 -30.65 -10.23
N LYS A 356 21.11 -31.19 -9.96
CA LYS A 356 22.18 -31.31 -10.99
C LYS A 356 22.03 -32.51 -11.93
N ASN A 357 21.02 -33.36 -11.77
CA ASN A 357 20.86 -34.58 -12.56
C ASN A 357 19.48 -34.69 -13.21
N ILE A 358 19.10 -33.70 -14.02
CA ILE A 358 18.15 -33.95 -15.12
C ILE A 358 18.84 -33.41 -16.37
N ALA A 359 19.43 -34.36 -17.10
CA ALA A 359 20.08 -34.18 -18.39
C ALA A 359 19.08 -33.84 -19.49
#